data_AF-A0A943HHI3-F1
#
_entry.id   AF-A0A943HHI3-F1
#
_cell.length_a   1.000
_cell.length_b   1.000
_cell.length_c   1.000
_cell.angle_alpha   90.00
_cell.angle_beta   90.00
_cell.angle_gamma   90.00
#
_symmetry.space_group_name_H-M   'P 1'
#
loop_
_entity.id
_entity.type
_entity.pdbx_description
1 polymer ?
#
loop_
_entity_poly.entity_id
_entity_poly.type
_entity_poly.pdbx_seq_one_letter_code
_entity_poly.pdbx_strand_id
1 'polypeptide(L)'
;MDFWHDAAAQKRWLRRFVLLTAVLLVPVFALAVFARPSADDYIYAARTHAVVQQYGFDLPRLLRAAWDTNAYYYENWQGLYVSGFTLAFQPAIFGNKWYGITLLCVLLPLFFCLYGLMRCVVLRLDPAQKHLPWALALLLTFAFIQGMPSPVEGLYWFNGAMNYLPYFSLAALNAGLAFALCFAGKLVPRQKVLYALTGCVCSLVIGGGHQVAGLLNVLVLLLAAVLCARRHNLWQLPAFVAAVLGLLLNVLAPGTRVRTAGFAGAGFAEAIVKSFILAIMQWLRWLDVPLLCLLALLALPLLQLARSAVLPDRVFRRPWLGAAVTFVLMWAMIFLPSYTMGGIGAGRLLNVVWMTFVLGLAATEFLLLGWLERVRGVSLHRAERFCQHHARRLPLAVACMLVMMACIGSHTVKEGQDNYFATSLEAAYELADGQAQRYAAALDEREAILTDEAQPEVSIRPLNEDERPWLLFYTDVAPGPDLWGLTPYFAKQSVTISDFE
;
A
#
# COMPACT_ATOMS: atom_id res chain seq x y z
N MET A 1 13.55 -13.51 33.13
CA MET A 1 13.79 -12.11 32.74
C MET A 1 12.54 -11.60 32.06
N ASP A 2 12.05 -10.44 32.47
CA ASP A 2 10.87 -9.83 31.85
C ASP A 2 11.30 -9.09 30.57
N PHE A 3 11.00 -9.67 29.41
CA PHE A 3 11.37 -9.14 28.09
C PHE A 3 10.87 -7.71 27.87
N TRP A 4 9.72 -7.35 28.45
CA TRP A 4 9.09 -6.04 28.27
C TRP A 4 9.83 -4.92 29.02
N HIS A 5 10.67 -5.28 29.98
CA HIS A 5 11.45 -4.34 30.79
C HIS A 5 12.96 -4.40 30.50
N ASP A 6 13.43 -5.32 29.66
CA ASP A 6 14.84 -5.45 29.24
C ASP A 6 15.07 -4.84 27.84
N ALA A 7 15.45 -3.56 27.82
CA ALA A 7 15.75 -2.83 26.59
C ALA A 7 16.90 -3.47 25.76
N ALA A 8 17.88 -4.09 26.42
CA ALA A 8 18.99 -4.74 25.73
C ALA A 8 18.51 -6.03 25.03
N ALA A 9 17.63 -6.81 25.67
CA ALA A 9 16.97 -7.94 25.05
C ALA A 9 16.14 -7.49 23.84
N GLN A 10 15.28 -6.48 23.98
CA GLN A 10 14.49 -5.95 22.87
C GLN A 10 15.36 -5.53 21.68
N LYS A 11 16.47 -4.83 21.94
CA LYS A 11 17.42 -4.43 20.90
C LYS A 11 18.06 -5.62 20.20
N ARG A 12 18.48 -6.67 20.94
CA ARG A 12 19.04 -7.90 20.33
C ARG A 12 18.02 -8.63 19.47
N TRP A 13 16.78 -8.73 19.96
CA TRP A 13 15.68 -9.35 19.24
C TRP A 13 15.32 -8.59 17.96
N LEU A 14 15.18 -7.27 18.04
CA LEU A 14 14.91 -6.44 16.88
C LEU A 14 15.99 -6.61 15.80
N ARG A 15 17.28 -6.67 16.17
CA ARG A 15 18.36 -6.90 15.21
C ARG A 15 18.22 -8.25 14.48
N ARG A 16 17.92 -9.32 15.21
CA ARG A 16 17.71 -10.66 14.61
C ARG A 16 16.49 -10.67 13.70
N PHE A 17 15.41 -10.03 14.13
CA PHE A 17 14.19 -9.90 13.36
C PHE A 17 14.43 -9.13 12.04
N VAL A 18 15.12 -7.98 12.12
CA VAL A 18 15.54 -7.20 10.94
C VAL A 18 16.38 -8.04 9.98
N LEU A 19 17.39 -8.76 10.48
CA LEU A 19 18.25 -9.60 9.65
C LEU A 19 17.46 -10.71 8.95
N LEU A 20 16.58 -11.39 9.67
CA LEU A 20 15.77 -12.46 9.10
C LEU A 20 14.80 -11.93 8.04
N THR A 21 14.08 -10.85 8.33
CA THR A 21 13.19 -10.21 7.35
C THR A 21 13.96 -9.74 6.12
N ALA A 22 15.15 -9.16 6.30
CA ALA A 22 15.99 -8.75 5.19
C ALA A 22 16.41 -9.92 4.30
N VAL A 23 16.82 -11.05 4.90
CA VAL A 23 17.17 -12.27 4.15
C VAL A 23 15.97 -12.80 3.35
N LEU A 24 14.79 -12.86 3.96
CA LEU A 24 13.58 -13.36 3.29
C LEU A 24 13.12 -12.45 2.14
N LEU A 25 13.44 -11.16 2.18
CA LEU A 25 13.09 -10.20 1.13
C LEU A 25 14.16 -10.07 0.02
N VAL A 26 15.31 -10.72 0.13
CA VAL A 26 16.37 -10.65 -0.90
C VAL A 26 15.84 -10.93 -2.31
N PRO A 27 15.03 -11.98 -2.56
CA PRO A 27 14.50 -12.25 -3.90
C PRO A 27 13.66 -11.08 -4.45
N VAL A 28 12.83 -10.45 -3.61
CA VAL A 28 11.98 -9.30 -3.99
C VAL A 28 12.84 -8.12 -4.46
N PHE A 29 13.90 -7.80 -3.73
CA PHE A 29 14.81 -6.72 -4.12
C PHE A 29 15.67 -7.07 -5.34
N ALA A 30 16.09 -8.33 -5.48
CA ALA A 30 16.85 -8.78 -6.64
C ALA A 30 16.00 -8.75 -7.93
N LEU A 31 14.73 -9.15 -7.84
CA LEU A 31 13.79 -9.13 -8.96
C LEU A 31 13.55 -7.72 -9.50
N ALA A 32 13.55 -6.70 -8.63
CA ALA A 32 13.34 -5.31 -9.04
C ALA A 32 14.32 -4.81 -10.12
N VAL A 33 15.53 -5.38 -10.22
CA VAL A 33 16.52 -5.04 -11.25
C VAL A 33 16.01 -5.32 -12.67
N PHE A 34 15.09 -6.29 -12.80
CA PHE A 34 14.50 -6.71 -14.07
C PHE A 34 13.18 -5.99 -14.40
N ALA A 35 12.67 -5.15 -13.49
CA ALA A 35 11.46 -4.38 -13.74
C ALA A 35 11.69 -3.36 -14.88
N ARG A 36 10.68 -3.14 -15.72
CA ARG A 36 10.69 -2.21 -16.85
C ARG A 36 9.36 -1.45 -16.97
N PRO A 37 9.35 -0.24 -17.55
CA PRO A 37 8.14 0.58 -17.68
C PRO A 37 7.09 -0.05 -18.60
N SER A 38 5.81 0.14 -18.26
CA SER A 38 4.68 -0.35 -19.05
C SER A 38 3.48 0.60 -19.00
N ALA A 39 2.68 0.58 -20.06
CA ALA A 39 1.39 1.27 -20.16
C ALA A 39 1.47 2.76 -19.73
N ASP A 40 0.75 3.14 -18.67
CA ASP A 40 0.63 4.51 -18.19
C ASP A 40 1.98 5.16 -17.79
N ASP A 41 3.04 4.38 -17.56
CA ASP A 41 4.37 4.93 -17.26
C ASP A 41 4.85 5.85 -18.39
N TYR A 42 4.60 5.48 -19.65
CA TYR A 42 5.00 6.29 -20.81
C TYR A 42 4.16 7.56 -20.91
N ILE A 43 2.83 7.47 -20.76
CA ILE A 43 1.95 8.62 -20.98
C ILE A 43 2.18 9.71 -19.92
N TYR A 44 2.28 9.33 -18.64
CA TYR A 44 2.51 10.31 -17.58
C TYR A 44 3.91 10.91 -17.62
N ALA A 45 4.91 10.15 -18.07
CA ALA A 45 6.30 10.60 -18.06
C ALA A 45 6.80 11.17 -19.40
N ALA A 46 5.99 11.22 -20.46
CA ALA A 46 6.42 11.70 -21.77
C ALA A 46 7.10 13.08 -21.72
N ARG A 47 6.52 14.05 -20.97
CA ARG A 47 7.08 15.41 -20.87
C ARG A 47 8.38 15.47 -20.08
N THR A 48 8.48 14.72 -18.97
CA THR A 48 9.68 14.69 -18.13
C THR A 48 10.79 13.91 -18.82
N HIS A 49 10.47 12.80 -19.50
CA HIS A 49 11.39 12.07 -20.36
C HIS A 49 11.98 12.97 -21.45
N ALA A 50 11.15 13.72 -22.18
CA ALA A 50 11.61 14.67 -23.19
C ALA A 50 12.57 15.73 -22.62
N VAL A 51 12.32 16.22 -21.40
CA VAL A 51 13.24 17.14 -20.72
C VAL A 51 14.60 16.48 -20.45
N VAL A 52 14.61 15.23 -19.96
CA VAL A 52 15.86 14.50 -19.71
C VAL A 52 16.63 14.26 -21.00
N GLN A 53 15.96 13.85 -22.07
CA GLN A 53 16.61 13.60 -23.36
C GLN A 53 17.20 14.87 -23.97
N GLN A 54 16.47 15.99 -23.90
CA GLN A 54 16.89 17.24 -24.54
C GLN A 54 17.93 18.04 -23.72
N TYR A 55 17.83 18.02 -22.39
CA TYR A 55 18.61 18.90 -21.51
C TYR A 55 19.45 18.17 -20.46
N GLY A 56 19.34 16.84 -20.36
CA GLY A 56 19.87 16.08 -19.23
C GLY A 56 19.12 16.38 -17.93
N PHE A 57 19.80 16.30 -16.79
CA PHE A 57 19.20 16.61 -15.49
C PHE A 57 19.05 18.13 -15.29
N ASP A 58 17.85 18.66 -15.54
CA ASP A 58 17.45 20.04 -15.27
C ASP A 58 16.23 20.06 -14.33
N LEU A 59 16.47 20.28 -13.03
CA LEU A 59 15.43 20.21 -12.01
C LEU A 59 14.29 21.21 -12.23
N PRO A 60 14.53 22.52 -12.48
CA PRO A 60 13.45 23.46 -12.80
C PRO A 60 12.56 23.02 -13.96
N ARG A 61 13.14 22.56 -15.07
CA ARG A 61 12.36 22.10 -16.23
C ARG A 61 11.60 20.81 -15.93
N LEU A 62 12.21 19.89 -15.19
CA LEU A 62 11.56 18.65 -14.77
C LEU A 62 10.34 18.91 -13.87
N LEU A 63 10.49 19.79 -12.87
CA LEU A 63 9.37 20.19 -12.00
C LEU A 63 8.26 20.87 -12.79
N ARG A 64 8.62 21.70 -13.77
CA ARG A 64 7.63 22.35 -14.65
C ARG A 64 6.90 21.33 -15.53
N ALA A 65 7.62 20.40 -16.16
CA ALA A 65 7.05 19.36 -16.99
C ALA A 65 6.09 18.46 -16.20
N ALA A 66 6.48 18.04 -15.00
CA ALA A 66 5.62 17.26 -14.10
C ALA A 66 4.38 18.03 -13.66
N TRP A 67 4.51 19.34 -13.40
CA TRP A 67 3.35 20.19 -13.11
C TRP A 67 2.39 20.29 -14.29
N ASP A 68 2.92 20.53 -15.49
CA ASP A 68 2.11 20.64 -16.69
C ASP A 68 1.41 19.29 -16.99
N THR A 69 2.08 18.15 -16.77
CA THR A 69 1.46 16.81 -16.80
C THR A 69 0.29 16.75 -15.81
N ASN A 70 0.53 17.06 -14.54
CA ASN A 70 -0.49 17.01 -13.50
C ASN A 70 -1.72 17.87 -13.85
N ALA A 71 -1.49 19.10 -14.32
CA ALA A 71 -2.56 20.01 -14.73
C ALA A 71 -3.37 19.44 -15.92
N TYR A 72 -2.68 18.86 -16.92
CA TYR A 72 -3.36 18.25 -18.06
C TYR A 72 -4.27 17.10 -17.63
N TYR A 73 -3.78 16.17 -16.81
CA TYR A 73 -4.57 15.02 -16.37
C TYR A 73 -5.72 15.42 -15.44
N TYR A 74 -5.51 16.40 -14.57
CA TYR A 74 -6.55 16.96 -13.71
C TYR A 74 -7.76 17.45 -14.50
N GLU A 75 -7.54 18.10 -15.64
CA GLU A 75 -8.59 18.64 -16.51
C GLU A 75 -9.17 17.58 -17.47
N ASN A 76 -8.36 16.64 -17.96
CA ASN A 76 -8.72 15.83 -19.13
C ASN A 76 -8.92 14.33 -18.86
N TRP A 77 -8.51 13.80 -17.70
CA TRP A 77 -8.53 12.35 -17.49
C TRP A 77 -8.85 11.87 -16.08
N GLN A 78 -8.33 12.49 -15.04
CA GLN A 78 -8.64 12.14 -13.65
C GLN A 78 -8.23 13.30 -12.74
N GLY A 79 -9.04 13.66 -11.75
CA GLY A 79 -8.82 14.76 -10.80
C GLY A 79 -7.66 14.62 -9.83
N LEU A 80 -6.61 13.87 -10.20
CA LEU A 80 -5.39 13.66 -9.44
C LEU A 80 -4.56 14.96 -9.44
N TYR A 81 -4.73 15.82 -8.43
CA TYR A 81 -3.95 17.06 -8.33
C TYR A 81 -2.59 16.90 -7.63
N VAL A 82 -2.28 15.72 -7.09
CA VAL A 82 -0.95 15.37 -6.58
C VAL A 82 -0.36 14.17 -7.33
N SER A 83 -1.17 13.15 -7.62
CA SER A 83 -0.63 11.94 -8.24
C SER A 83 -0.15 12.12 -9.67
N GLY A 84 -0.79 12.97 -10.48
CA GLY A 84 -0.26 13.22 -11.83
C GLY A 84 1.18 13.73 -11.81
N PHE A 85 1.51 14.56 -10.82
CA PHE A 85 2.86 15.07 -10.61
C PHE A 85 3.85 13.98 -10.22
N THR A 86 3.50 13.08 -9.29
CA THR A 86 4.41 12.01 -8.86
C THR A 86 4.61 10.95 -9.93
N LEU A 87 3.56 10.64 -10.70
CA LEU A 87 3.58 9.66 -11.79
C LEU A 87 4.47 10.11 -12.95
N ALA A 88 4.64 11.42 -13.15
CA ALA A 88 5.56 11.97 -14.14
C ALA A 88 7.04 11.69 -13.83
N PHE A 89 7.38 11.23 -12.63
CA PHE A 89 8.76 10.94 -12.21
C PHE A 89 9.07 9.43 -12.15
N GLN A 90 8.46 8.64 -13.04
CA GLN A 90 8.81 7.23 -13.14
C GLN A 90 10.33 7.07 -13.40
N PRO A 91 11.06 6.13 -12.77
CA PRO A 91 12.52 6.19 -12.74
C PRO A 91 13.21 5.92 -14.10
N ALA A 92 12.53 5.27 -15.04
CA ALA A 92 13.05 5.02 -16.38
C ALA A 92 13.16 6.28 -17.26
N ILE A 93 12.72 7.46 -16.80
CA ILE A 93 13.07 8.72 -17.49
C ILE A 93 14.59 8.93 -17.57
N PHE A 94 15.36 8.29 -16.68
CA PHE A 94 16.83 8.29 -16.67
C PHE A 94 17.44 7.02 -17.32
N GLY A 95 16.61 6.18 -17.94
CA GLY A 95 16.96 4.90 -18.54
C GLY A 95 16.35 3.69 -17.82
N ASN A 96 15.93 2.70 -18.59
CA ASN A 96 15.18 1.53 -18.14
C ASN A 96 15.80 0.76 -16.96
N LYS A 97 17.13 0.68 -16.87
CA LYS A 97 17.84 0.03 -15.74
C LYS A 97 17.54 0.64 -14.36
N TRP A 98 17.10 1.90 -14.31
CA TRP A 98 16.76 2.58 -13.07
C TRP A 98 15.34 2.31 -12.59
N TYR A 99 14.49 1.72 -13.44
CA TYR A 99 13.09 1.50 -13.16
C TYR A 99 12.85 0.67 -11.88
N GLY A 100 13.76 -0.24 -11.54
CA GLY A 100 13.73 -1.00 -10.29
C GLY A 100 13.73 -0.16 -8.99
N ILE A 101 14.15 1.11 -9.05
CA ILE A 101 14.04 2.06 -7.92
C ILE A 101 12.58 2.24 -7.47
N THR A 102 11.60 1.94 -8.33
CA THR A 102 10.17 1.90 -8.01
C THR A 102 9.89 1.18 -6.68
N LEU A 103 10.52 0.04 -6.45
CA LEU A 103 10.33 -0.73 -5.22
C LEU A 103 10.71 0.09 -3.97
N LEU A 104 11.80 0.87 -4.03
CA LEU A 104 12.23 1.74 -2.93
C LEU A 104 11.31 2.95 -2.75
N CYS A 105 10.86 3.55 -3.85
CA CYS A 105 9.88 4.64 -3.85
C CYS A 105 8.57 4.24 -3.14
N VAL A 106 8.23 2.95 -3.17
CA VAL A 106 7.03 2.39 -2.52
C VAL A 106 7.33 1.98 -1.07
N LEU A 107 8.35 1.15 -0.86
CA LEU A 107 8.57 0.51 0.44
C LEU A 107 9.07 1.48 1.52
N LEU A 108 9.88 2.48 1.17
CA LEU A 108 10.39 3.44 2.16
C LEU A 108 9.26 4.30 2.76
N PRO A 109 8.41 4.98 1.96
CA PRO A 109 7.27 5.71 2.51
C PRO A 109 6.31 4.82 3.29
N LEU A 110 6.03 3.61 2.80
CA LEU A 110 5.18 2.64 3.48
C LEU A 110 5.71 2.29 4.86
N PHE A 111 6.98 1.89 4.94
CA PHE A 111 7.62 1.51 6.20
C PHE A 111 7.64 2.69 7.18
N PHE A 112 8.07 3.89 6.76
CA PHE A 112 8.18 5.03 7.68
C PHE A 112 6.82 5.57 8.12
N CYS A 113 5.78 5.51 7.29
CA CYS A 113 4.43 5.87 7.69
C CYS A 113 3.83 4.86 8.67
N LEU A 114 4.04 3.55 8.44
CA LEU A 114 3.67 2.51 9.40
C LEU A 114 4.43 2.65 10.72
N TYR A 115 5.72 2.97 10.65
CA TYR A 115 6.51 3.31 11.84
C TYR A 115 5.93 4.51 12.57
N GLY A 116 5.56 5.58 11.86
CA GLY A 116 4.91 6.75 12.45
C GLY A 116 3.59 6.40 13.14
N LEU A 117 2.73 5.59 12.49
CA LEU A 117 1.51 5.04 13.07
C LEU A 117 1.81 4.24 14.35
N MET A 118 2.67 3.24 14.26
CA MET A 118 3.04 2.37 15.39
C MET A 118 3.66 3.18 16.52
N ARG A 119 4.51 4.17 16.20
CA ARG A 119 5.12 5.05 17.20
C ARG A 119 4.07 5.89 17.92
N CYS A 120 3.10 6.45 17.21
CA CYS A 120 2.00 7.21 17.80
C CYS A 120 1.12 6.34 18.71
N VAL A 121 0.84 5.10 18.31
CA VAL A 121 0.01 4.17 19.09
C VAL A 121 0.78 3.60 20.28
N VAL A 122 1.89 2.92 20.04
CA VAL A 122 2.67 2.21 21.05
C VAL A 122 3.17 3.17 22.12
N LEU A 123 3.83 4.27 21.78
CA LEU A 123 4.40 5.15 22.80
C LEU A 123 3.33 5.95 23.57
N ARG A 124 2.09 5.99 23.08
CA ARG A 124 0.95 6.52 23.82
C ARG A 124 0.41 5.52 24.84
N LEU A 125 0.44 4.24 24.51
CA LEU A 125 -0.07 3.16 25.35
C LEU A 125 0.98 2.68 26.36
N ASP A 126 2.23 2.52 25.93
CA ASP A 126 3.35 2.10 26.75
C ASP A 126 4.64 2.84 26.31
N PRO A 127 4.98 3.97 26.96
CA PRO A 127 6.17 4.77 26.63
C PRO A 127 7.51 4.03 26.83
N ALA A 128 7.53 2.93 27.57
CA ALA A 128 8.75 2.16 27.80
C ALA A 128 9.17 1.36 26.54
N GLN A 129 8.22 1.02 25.67
CA GLN A 129 8.43 0.16 24.50
C GLN A 129 9.02 0.92 23.30
N LYS A 130 10.22 1.49 23.43
CA LYS A 130 10.86 2.32 22.38
C LYS A 130 11.22 1.54 21.10
N HIS A 131 11.45 0.24 21.20
CA HIS A 131 11.84 -0.62 20.07
C HIS A 131 10.66 -1.32 19.39
N LEU A 132 9.53 -1.45 20.08
CA LEU A 132 8.35 -2.14 19.55
C LEU A 132 7.77 -1.48 18.28
N PRO A 133 7.73 -0.14 18.12
CA PRO A 133 7.27 0.48 16.88
C PRO A 133 8.05 0.04 15.65
N TRP A 134 9.37 -0.15 15.77
CA TRP A 134 10.21 -0.65 14.67
C TRP A 134 9.87 -2.10 14.31
N ALA A 135 9.70 -2.96 15.32
CA ALA A 135 9.34 -4.36 15.11
C ALA A 135 7.96 -4.50 14.45
N LEU A 136 6.95 -3.77 14.93
CA LEU A 136 5.60 -3.82 14.38
C LEU A 136 5.52 -3.25 12.96
N ALA A 137 6.20 -2.13 12.69
CA ALA A 137 6.26 -1.57 11.35
C ALA A 137 6.92 -2.55 10.36
N LEU A 138 8.03 -3.17 10.77
CA LEU A 138 8.72 -4.17 9.94
C LEU A 138 7.86 -5.41 9.68
N LEU A 139 7.19 -5.93 10.73
CA LEU A 139 6.30 -7.09 10.60
C LEU A 139 5.13 -6.79 9.66
N LEU A 140 4.50 -5.61 9.80
CA LEU A 140 3.39 -5.21 8.93
C LEU A 140 3.85 -4.95 7.49
N THR A 141 5.00 -4.30 7.28
CA THR A 141 5.57 -4.14 5.93
C THR A 141 5.90 -5.49 5.30
N PHE A 142 6.47 -6.41 6.07
CA PHE A 142 6.75 -7.76 5.59
C PHE A 142 5.48 -8.52 5.22
N ALA A 143 4.47 -8.52 6.10
CA ALA A 143 3.17 -9.10 5.80
C ALA A 143 2.58 -8.47 4.52
N PHE A 144 2.68 -7.15 4.39
CA PHE A 144 2.19 -6.42 3.24
C PHE A 144 2.84 -6.80 1.93
N ILE A 145 4.13 -7.13 1.94
CA ILE A 145 4.81 -7.62 0.75
C ILE A 145 4.34 -9.04 0.45
N GLN A 146 4.32 -9.95 1.44
CA GLN A 146 4.04 -11.37 1.18
C GLN A 146 2.60 -11.68 0.76
N GLY A 147 1.63 -10.99 1.36
CA GLY A 147 0.20 -11.25 1.16
C GLY A 147 -0.46 -10.34 0.13
N MET A 148 0.31 -9.55 -0.61
CA MET A 148 -0.23 -8.57 -1.56
C MET A 148 -1.02 -9.26 -2.69
N PRO A 149 -2.31 -8.92 -2.91
CA PRO A 149 -3.12 -9.54 -3.97
C PRO A 149 -2.62 -9.33 -5.41
N SER A 150 -2.01 -8.19 -5.70
CA SER A 150 -1.40 -7.87 -7.01
C SER A 150 -0.02 -7.24 -6.78
N PRO A 151 1.03 -8.06 -6.55
CA PRO A 151 2.36 -7.54 -6.29
C PRO A 151 2.92 -6.73 -7.45
N VAL A 152 2.63 -7.12 -8.70
CA VAL A 152 3.06 -6.37 -9.89
C VAL A 152 2.56 -4.93 -9.86
N GLU A 153 1.27 -4.71 -9.60
CA GLU A 153 0.70 -3.36 -9.56
C GLU A 153 0.98 -2.61 -8.25
N GLY A 154 1.52 -3.28 -7.22
CA GLY A 154 1.80 -2.67 -5.93
C GLY A 154 3.29 -2.45 -5.63
N LEU A 155 4.20 -3.17 -6.28
CA LEU A 155 5.63 -3.13 -5.96
C LEU A 155 6.52 -2.79 -7.15
N TYR A 156 6.17 -3.24 -8.36
CA TYR A 156 7.06 -3.20 -9.51
C TYR A 156 6.60 -2.27 -10.64
N TRP A 157 5.30 -2.21 -10.91
CA TRP A 157 4.74 -1.26 -11.89
C TRP A 157 4.55 0.12 -11.24
N PHE A 158 5.33 1.11 -11.67
CA PHE A 158 5.45 2.41 -11.03
C PHE A 158 4.12 3.15 -10.99
N ASN A 159 3.42 3.26 -12.11
CA ASN A 159 2.17 4.00 -12.14
C ASN A 159 1.13 3.40 -11.19
N GLY A 160 0.95 2.08 -11.23
CA GLY A 160 0.04 1.36 -10.35
C GLY A 160 0.38 1.53 -8.88
N ALA A 161 1.67 1.35 -8.54
CA ALA A 161 2.11 1.37 -7.15
C ALA A 161 2.04 2.78 -6.55
N MET A 162 2.58 3.77 -7.28
CA MET A 162 2.69 5.16 -6.79
C MET A 162 1.36 5.89 -6.75
N ASN A 163 0.37 5.50 -7.55
CA ASN A 163 -0.96 6.09 -7.51
C ASN A 163 -1.78 5.66 -6.27
N TYR A 164 -1.38 4.59 -5.56
CA TYR A 164 -2.15 4.05 -4.43
C TYR A 164 -1.37 4.00 -3.12
N LEU A 165 -0.20 3.33 -3.11
CA LEU A 165 0.49 2.96 -1.87
C LEU A 165 1.03 4.16 -1.08
N PRO A 166 1.63 5.20 -1.68
CA PRO A 166 2.04 6.38 -0.93
C PRO A 166 0.88 7.06 -0.20
N TYR A 167 -0.29 7.15 -0.82
CA TYR A 167 -1.48 7.77 -0.22
C TYR A 167 -2.10 6.90 0.87
N PHE A 168 -2.11 5.58 0.70
CA PHE A 168 -2.45 4.66 1.78
C PHE A 168 -1.50 4.77 2.97
N SER A 169 -0.20 4.85 2.69
CA SER A 169 0.84 5.01 3.71
C SER A 169 0.60 6.28 4.53
N LEU A 170 0.35 7.40 3.85
CA LEU A 170 -0.03 8.66 4.52
C LEU A 170 -1.35 8.53 5.30
N ALA A 171 -2.35 7.81 4.80
CA ALA A 171 -3.59 7.56 5.55
C ALA A 171 -3.34 6.75 6.82
N ALA A 172 -2.46 5.75 6.78
CA ALA A 172 -2.03 4.99 7.96
C ALA A 172 -1.30 5.89 8.98
N LEU A 173 -0.38 6.75 8.51
CA LEU A 173 0.26 7.75 9.38
C LEU A 173 -0.78 8.69 10.01
N ASN A 174 -1.73 9.18 9.21
CA ASN A 174 -2.78 10.09 9.67
C ASN A 174 -3.71 9.44 10.70
N ALA A 175 -3.99 8.13 10.56
CA ALA A 175 -4.69 7.35 11.58
C ALA A 175 -3.91 7.34 12.92
N GLY A 176 -2.58 7.26 12.87
CA GLY A 176 -1.71 7.34 14.05
C GLY A 176 -1.71 8.72 14.70
N LEU A 177 -1.63 9.79 13.90
CA LEU A 177 -1.76 11.16 14.37
C LEU A 177 -3.13 11.39 15.03
N ALA A 178 -4.21 10.92 14.38
CA ALA A 178 -5.55 10.98 14.91
C ALA A 178 -5.67 10.22 16.24
N PHE A 179 -5.10 9.01 16.34
CA PHE A 179 -5.05 8.25 17.59
C PHE A 179 -4.33 9.04 18.70
N ALA A 180 -3.18 9.65 18.41
CA ALA A 180 -2.46 10.46 19.40
C ALA A 180 -3.27 11.69 19.86
N LEU A 181 -3.98 12.33 18.92
CA LEU A 181 -4.85 13.48 19.19
C LEU A 181 -6.12 13.12 19.97
N CYS A 182 -6.58 11.86 19.97
CA CYS A 182 -7.63 11.40 20.90
C CYS A 182 -7.25 11.60 22.38
N PHE A 183 -5.95 11.69 22.67
CA PHE A 183 -5.38 11.96 23.99
C PHE A 183 -4.73 13.34 24.05
N ALA A 184 -5.30 14.33 23.35
CA ALA A 184 -4.76 15.69 23.28
C ALA A 184 -4.44 16.28 24.67
N GLY A 185 -5.27 16.04 25.69
CA GLY A 185 -5.00 16.52 27.07
C GLY A 185 -3.64 16.10 27.64
N LYS A 186 -3.06 14.99 27.15
CA LYS A 186 -1.75 14.47 27.57
C LYS A 186 -0.58 14.93 26.67
N LEU A 187 -0.85 15.73 25.63
CA LEU A 187 0.14 16.29 24.71
C LEU A 187 0.56 17.68 25.13
N VAL A 188 1.83 18.03 24.94
CA VAL A 188 2.27 19.42 25.06
C VAL A 188 1.70 20.25 23.89
N PRO A 189 1.44 21.56 24.08
CA PRO A 189 0.79 22.40 23.06
C PRO A 189 1.44 22.33 21.68
N ARG A 190 2.77 22.40 21.61
CA ARG A 190 3.52 22.29 20.34
C ARG A 190 3.26 20.98 19.60
N GLN A 191 3.15 19.86 20.31
CA GLN A 191 2.86 18.55 19.70
C GLN A 191 1.44 18.47 19.16
N LYS A 192 0.45 19.05 19.86
CA LYS A 192 -0.94 19.11 19.38
C LYS A 192 -1.01 19.82 18.03
N VAL A 193 -0.42 21.02 17.97
CA VAL A 193 -0.41 21.85 16.77
C VAL A 193 0.34 21.14 15.66
N LEU A 194 1.53 20.57 15.93
CA LEU A 194 2.28 19.81 14.94
C LEU A 194 1.45 18.65 14.37
N TYR A 195 0.85 17.81 15.22
CA TYR A 195 0.07 16.66 14.76
C TYR A 195 -1.18 17.08 13.96
N ALA A 196 -1.87 18.15 14.37
CA ALA A 196 -3.00 18.68 13.64
C ALA A 196 -2.59 19.24 12.27
N LEU A 197 -1.52 20.04 12.20
CA LEU A 197 -1.00 20.59 10.95
C LEU A 197 -0.50 19.49 10.01
N THR A 198 0.29 18.54 10.52
CA THR A 198 0.73 17.37 9.74
C THR A 198 -0.47 16.58 9.24
N GLY A 199 -1.50 16.37 10.07
CA GLY A 199 -2.73 15.70 9.67
C GLY A 199 -3.47 16.44 8.55
N CYS A 200 -3.55 17.77 8.58
CA CYS A 200 -4.11 18.57 7.49
C CYS A 200 -3.32 18.41 6.19
N VAL A 201 -1.98 18.50 6.25
CA VAL A 201 -1.12 18.34 5.07
C VAL A 201 -1.26 16.93 4.49
N CYS A 202 -1.19 15.89 5.33
CA CYS A 202 -1.44 14.51 4.91
C CYS A 202 -2.81 14.39 4.24
N SER A 203 -3.87 14.91 4.85
CA SER A 203 -5.22 14.86 4.31
C SER A 203 -5.35 15.51 2.92
N LEU A 204 -4.74 16.69 2.70
CA LEU A 204 -4.75 17.35 1.39
C LEU A 204 -3.93 16.57 0.36
N VAL A 205 -2.79 15.98 0.75
CA VAL A 205 -1.97 15.17 -0.16
C VAL A 205 -2.68 13.87 -0.54
N ILE A 206 -3.30 13.19 0.42
CA ILE A 206 -4.08 11.96 0.19
C ILE A 206 -5.25 12.24 -0.76
N GLY A 207 -5.96 13.36 -0.57
CA GLY A 207 -7.05 13.76 -1.45
C GLY A 207 -6.63 13.98 -2.91
N GLY A 208 -5.37 14.37 -3.15
CA GLY A 208 -4.81 14.56 -4.49
C GLY A 208 -4.29 13.28 -5.15
N GLY A 209 -4.29 12.17 -4.41
CA GLY A 209 -4.01 10.84 -4.90
C GLY A 209 -5.27 10.11 -5.39
N HIS A 210 -5.23 8.78 -5.39
CA HIS A 210 -6.39 8.00 -5.78
C HIS A 210 -7.56 8.11 -4.78
N GLN A 211 -8.78 8.21 -5.30
CA GLN A 211 -10.01 8.52 -4.56
C GLN A 211 -10.31 7.51 -3.43
N VAL A 212 -9.95 6.25 -3.61
CA VAL A 212 -10.14 5.19 -2.60
C VAL A 212 -9.31 5.43 -1.33
N ALA A 213 -8.07 5.90 -1.46
CA ALA A 213 -7.25 6.25 -0.30
C ALA A 213 -7.78 7.53 0.38
N GLY A 214 -8.27 8.49 -0.41
CA GLY A 214 -8.99 9.66 0.08
C GLY A 214 -10.23 9.29 0.90
N LEU A 215 -11.07 8.40 0.39
CA LEU A 215 -12.26 7.90 1.07
C LEU A 215 -11.90 7.20 2.40
N LEU A 216 -10.92 6.31 2.38
CA LEU A 216 -10.41 5.65 3.59
C LEU A 216 -9.99 6.68 4.65
N ASN A 217 -9.21 7.69 4.27
CA ASN A 217 -8.74 8.73 5.18
C ASN A 217 -9.90 9.56 5.75
N VAL A 218 -10.90 9.93 4.93
CA VAL A 218 -12.12 10.62 5.38
C VAL A 218 -12.87 9.79 6.42
N LEU A 219 -13.08 8.50 6.17
CA LEU A 219 -13.83 7.62 7.08
C LEU A 219 -13.10 7.39 8.40
N VAL A 220 -11.78 7.20 8.37
CA VAL A 220 -10.95 7.05 9.58
C VAL A 220 -10.98 8.33 10.42
N LEU A 221 -10.84 9.50 9.80
CA LEU A 221 -10.89 10.79 10.50
C LEU A 221 -12.30 11.12 11.00
N LEU A 222 -13.34 10.74 10.26
CA LEU A 222 -14.73 10.86 10.71
C LEU A 222 -14.95 10.06 11.99
N LEU A 223 -14.50 8.80 12.01
CA LEU A 223 -14.56 7.96 13.19
C LEU A 223 -13.83 8.61 14.37
N ALA A 224 -12.60 9.09 14.15
CA ALA A 224 -11.82 9.78 15.19
C ALA A 224 -12.53 11.05 15.70
N ALA A 225 -13.09 11.85 14.80
CA ALA A 225 -13.82 13.09 15.12
C ALA A 225 -15.08 12.78 15.94
N VAL A 226 -15.87 11.78 15.55
CA VAL A 226 -17.09 11.36 16.29
C VAL A 226 -16.73 10.85 17.69
N LEU A 227 -15.67 10.06 17.83
CA LEU A 227 -15.20 9.56 19.12
C LEU A 227 -14.68 10.69 20.03
N CYS A 228 -14.06 11.71 19.45
CA CYS A 228 -13.50 12.85 20.18
C CYS A 228 -14.54 13.94 20.51
N ALA A 229 -15.55 14.13 19.66
CA ALA A 229 -16.62 15.11 19.85
C ALA A 229 -17.40 14.86 21.15
N ARG A 230 -17.64 13.59 21.49
CA ARG A 230 -18.25 13.19 22.78
C ARG A 230 -17.43 13.60 24.01
N ARG A 231 -16.18 14.01 23.83
CA ARG A 231 -15.27 14.49 24.89
C ARG A 231 -14.88 15.96 24.70
N HIS A 232 -15.61 16.71 23.86
CA HIS A 232 -15.30 18.09 23.49
C HIS A 232 -13.87 18.30 22.96
N ASN A 233 -13.29 17.27 22.33
CA ASN A 233 -11.97 17.34 21.71
C ASN A 233 -12.12 17.55 20.20
N LEU A 234 -11.84 18.77 19.73
CA LEU A 234 -12.02 19.17 18.33
C LEU A 234 -10.73 19.14 17.51
N TRP A 235 -9.62 18.62 18.05
CA TRP A 235 -8.32 18.61 17.36
C TRP A 235 -8.29 17.77 16.07
N GLN A 236 -9.27 16.87 15.87
CA GLN A 236 -9.42 16.08 14.65
C GLN A 236 -10.07 16.87 13.50
N LEU A 237 -10.85 17.91 13.84
CA LEU A 237 -11.72 18.59 12.89
C LEU A 237 -10.96 19.25 11.73
N PRO A 238 -9.80 19.94 11.96
CA PRO A 238 -9.04 20.52 10.86
C PRO A 238 -8.56 19.48 9.84
N ALA A 239 -8.05 18.33 10.30
CA ALA A 239 -7.58 17.27 9.41
C ALA A 239 -8.75 16.59 8.68
N PHE A 240 -9.89 16.43 9.33
CA PHE A 240 -11.12 15.91 8.73
C PHE A 240 -11.65 16.83 7.64
N VAL A 241 -11.77 18.14 7.91
CA VAL A 241 -12.21 19.13 6.92
C VAL A 241 -11.24 19.18 5.73
N ALA A 242 -9.93 19.17 5.99
CA ALA A 242 -8.92 19.09 4.94
C ALA A 242 -9.06 17.82 4.08
N ALA A 243 -9.41 16.67 4.67
CA ALA A 243 -9.61 15.42 3.93
C ALA A 243 -10.84 15.48 3.03
N VAL A 244 -11.95 16.04 3.55
CA VAL A 244 -13.17 16.24 2.77
C VAL A 244 -12.91 17.21 1.61
N LEU A 245 -12.28 18.37 1.88
CA LEU A 245 -11.95 19.34 0.84
C LEU A 245 -11.03 18.75 -0.22
N GLY A 246 -9.97 18.05 0.18
CA GLY A 246 -9.06 17.39 -0.77
C GLY A 246 -9.77 16.36 -1.64
N LEU A 247 -10.60 15.50 -1.05
CA LEU A 247 -11.37 14.52 -1.82
C LEU A 247 -12.40 15.19 -2.75
N LEU A 248 -13.05 16.27 -2.31
CA LEU A 248 -13.99 17.02 -3.14
C LEU A 248 -13.29 17.67 -4.34
N LEU A 249 -12.11 18.27 -4.16
CA LEU A 249 -11.32 18.80 -5.28
C LEU A 249 -11.04 17.73 -6.33
N ASN A 250 -10.72 16.52 -5.91
CA ASN A 250 -10.46 15.40 -6.81
C ASN A 250 -11.73 14.91 -7.52
N VAL A 251 -12.80 14.65 -6.78
CA VAL A 251 -14.05 14.09 -7.32
C VAL A 251 -14.77 15.09 -8.23
N LEU A 252 -14.71 16.38 -7.90
CA LEU A 252 -15.38 17.44 -8.67
C LEU A 252 -14.58 17.92 -9.88
N ALA A 253 -13.32 17.48 -10.02
CA ALA A 253 -12.45 17.87 -11.12
C ALA A 253 -13.03 17.49 -12.50
N PRO A 254 -12.81 18.32 -13.54
CA PRO A 254 -13.27 18.03 -14.90
C PRO A 254 -12.76 16.69 -15.42
N GLY A 255 -11.49 16.36 -15.19
CA GLY A 255 -10.90 15.10 -15.64
C GLY A 255 -11.56 13.88 -15.01
N THR A 256 -12.00 13.96 -13.74
CA THR A 256 -12.75 12.87 -13.11
C THR A 256 -14.07 12.61 -13.83
N ARG A 257 -14.77 13.67 -14.28
CA ARG A 257 -16.01 13.52 -15.05
C ARG A 257 -15.75 12.82 -16.38
N VAL A 258 -14.69 13.22 -17.09
CA VAL A 258 -14.25 12.56 -18.33
C VAL A 258 -13.98 11.07 -18.08
N ARG A 259 -13.23 10.74 -17.03
CA ARG A 259 -12.95 9.33 -16.66
C ARG A 259 -14.21 8.53 -16.43
N THR A 260 -15.13 9.08 -15.64
CA THR A 260 -16.34 8.36 -15.24
C THR A 260 -17.30 8.17 -16.41
N ALA A 261 -17.30 9.07 -17.40
CA ALA A 261 -18.09 8.90 -18.62
C ALA A 261 -17.63 7.72 -19.48
N GLY A 262 -16.35 7.32 -19.37
CA GLY A 262 -15.79 6.17 -20.08
C GLY A 262 -16.11 4.80 -19.46
N PHE A 263 -16.73 4.76 -18.27
CA PHE A 263 -17.07 3.51 -17.59
C PHE A 263 -18.58 3.27 -17.54
N ALA A 264 -18.99 2.02 -17.75
CA ALA A 264 -20.33 1.56 -17.44
C ALA A 264 -20.44 1.27 -15.94
N GLY A 265 -20.93 2.25 -15.18
CA GLY A 265 -21.21 2.07 -13.75
C GLY A 265 -22.36 1.10 -13.48
N ALA A 266 -22.46 0.63 -12.24
CA ALA A 266 -23.62 -0.14 -11.77
C ALA A 266 -24.70 0.80 -11.20
N GLY A 267 -25.96 0.34 -11.16
CA GLY A 267 -27.01 1.07 -10.45
C GLY A 267 -26.66 1.21 -8.96
N PHE A 268 -27.07 2.29 -8.29
CA PHE A 268 -26.66 2.54 -6.89
C PHE A 268 -26.99 1.38 -5.94
N ALA A 269 -28.21 0.83 -6.02
CA ALA A 269 -28.63 -0.32 -5.20
C ALA A 269 -27.85 -1.59 -5.55
N GLU A 270 -27.59 -1.82 -6.84
CA GLU A 270 -26.77 -2.93 -7.33
C GLU A 270 -25.33 -2.82 -6.80
N ALA A 271 -24.72 -1.63 -6.85
CA ALA A 271 -23.39 -1.37 -6.34
C ALA A 271 -23.30 -1.62 -4.83
N ILE A 272 -24.34 -1.25 -4.04
CA ILE A 272 -24.41 -1.58 -2.61
C ILE A 272 -24.36 -3.09 -2.39
N VAL A 273 -25.24 -3.84 -3.06
CA VAL A 273 -25.35 -5.29 -2.87
C VAL A 273 -24.08 -5.99 -3.35
N LYS A 274 -23.61 -5.67 -4.56
CA LYS A 274 -22.38 -6.23 -5.13
C LYS A 274 -21.17 -5.97 -4.23
N SER A 275 -20.93 -4.72 -3.85
CA SER A 275 -19.77 -4.39 -3.01
C SER A 275 -19.83 -5.03 -1.63
N PHE A 276 -21.01 -5.21 -1.06
CA PHE A 276 -21.18 -5.91 0.22
C PHE A 276 -20.82 -7.40 0.11
N ILE A 277 -21.32 -8.07 -0.93
CA ILE A 277 -20.98 -9.47 -1.24
C ILE A 277 -19.48 -9.62 -1.50
N LEU A 278 -18.92 -8.74 -2.34
CA LEU A 278 -17.50 -8.74 -2.66
C LEU A 278 -16.65 -8.53 -1.39
N ALA A 279 -17.04 -7.62 -0.50
CA ALA A 279 -16.34 -7.43 0.78
C ALA A 279 -16.35 -8.71 1.63
N ILE A 280 -17.50 -9.41 1.74
CA ILE A 280 -17.57 -10.71 2.46
C ILE A 280 -16.67 -11.75 1.79
N MET A 281 -16.73 -11.87 0.46
CA MET A 281 -15.89 -12.82 -0.28
C MET A 281 -14.40 -12.55 -0.03
N GLN A 282 -13.97 -11.28 -0.04
CA GLN A 282 -12.59 -10.93 0.26
C GLN A 282 -12.19 -11.26 1.70
N TRP A 283 -13.07 -11.04 2.68
CA TRP A 283 -12.81 -11.48 4.06
C TRP A 283 -12.57 -12.97 4.14
N LEU A 284 -13.45 -13.78 3.54
CA LEU A 284 -13.33 -15.24 3.55
C LEU A 284 -12.07 -15.72 2.83
N ARG A 285 -11.75 -15.11 1.69
CA ARG A 285 -10.56 -15.41 0.89
C ARG A 285 -9.27 -15.16 1.68
N TRP A 286 -9.19 -14.02 2.36
CA TRP A 286 -7.96 -13.62 3.06
C TRP A 286 -7.77 -14.28 4.44
N LEU A 287 -8.65 -15.20 4.85
CA LEU A 287 -8.44 -16.05 6.03
C LEU A 287 -7.52 -17.22 5.69
N ASP A 288 -6.23 -16.93 5.57
CA ASP A 288 -5.19 -17.87 5.15
C ASP A 288 -4.15 -18.16 6.25
N VAL A 289 -3.21 -19.05 5.96
CA VAL A 289 -2.14 -19.43 6.89
C VAL A 289 -1.16 -18.27 7.17
N PRO A 290 -0.72 -17.47 6.18
CA PRO A 290 0.08 -16.28 6.45
C PRO A 290 -0.55 -15.28 7.41
N LEU A 291 -1.87 -15.04 7.29
CA LEU A 291 -2.61 -14.18 8.21
C LEU A 291 -2.63 -14.77 9.62
N LEU A 292 -2.86 -16.08 9.78
CA LEU A 292 -2.82 -16.73 11.09
C LEU A 292 -1.43 -16.60 11.74
N CYS A 293 -0.35 -16.73 10.95
CA CYS A 293 1.01 -16.49 11.42
C CYS A 293 1.19 -15.04 11.87
N LEU A 294 0.69 -14.06 11.10
CA LEU A 294 0.74 -12.65 11.46
C LEU A 294 0.01 -12.36 12.78
N LEU A 295 -1.22 -12.85 12.96
CA LEU A 295 -1.97 -12.67 14.20
C LEU A 295 -1.24 -13.31 15.38
N ALA A 296 -0.71 -14.53 15.22
CA ALA A 296 0.09 -15.17 16.26
C ALA A 296 1.33 -14.34 16.67
N LEU A 297 2.01 -13.72 15.70
CA LEU A 297 3.17 -12.84 15.95
C LEU A 297 2.76 -11.51 16.62
N LEU A 298 1.54 -11.02 16.37
CA LEU A 298 0.98 -9.81 16.97
C LEU A 298 0.37 -10.03 18.36
N ALA A 299 -0.01 -11.26 18.70
CA ALA A 299 -0.72 -11.56 19.95
C ALA A 299 -0.01 -11.05 21.21
N LEU A 300 1.30 -11.36 21.37
CA LEU A 300 2.08 -10.91 22.54
C LEU A 300 2.23 -9.38 22.63
N PRO A 301 2.69 -8.66 21.58
CA PRO A 301 2.78 -7.21 21.66
C PRO A 301 1.43 -6.52 21.82
N LEU A 302 0.36 -7.00 21.17
CA LEU A 302 -0.97 -6.42 21.33
C LEU A 302 -1.55 -6.67 22.73
N LEU A 303 -1.30 -7.84 23.32
CA LEU A 303 -1.66 -8.12 24.71
C LEU A 303 -0.96 -7.15 25.67
N GLN A 304 0.36 -6.95 25.50
CA GLN A 304 1.11 -5.97 26.30
C GLN A 304 0.51 -4.56 26.20
N LEU A 305 0.14 -4.13 24.99
CA LEU A 305 -0.48 -2.82 24.78
C LEU A 305 -1.90 -2.73 25.37
N ALA A 306 -2.67 -3.82 25.34
CA ALA A 306 -4.04 -3.86 25.84
C ALA A 306 -4.11 -3.63 27.37
N ARG A 307 -3.04 -4.00 28.09
CA ARG A 307 -2.85 -3.76 29.53
C ARG A 307 -2.59 -2.30 29.88
N SER A 308 -2.41 -1.42 28.89
CA SER A 308 -2.17 -0.01 29.14
C SER A 308 -3.28 0.62 30.00
N ALA A 309 -2.87 1.27 31.10
CA ALA A 309 -3.76 2.07 31.95
C ALA A 309 -4.27 3.35 31.26
N VAL A 310 -3.72 3.71 30.10
CA VAL A 310 -4.17 4.88 29.32
C VAL A 310 -5.57 4.66 28.74
N LEU A 311 -5.92 3.41 28.45
CA LEU A 311 -7.23 3.04 27.93
C LEU A 311 -8.16 2.60 29.07
N PRO A 312 -9.41 3.10 29.11
CA PRO A 312 -10.40 2.60 30.06
C PRO A 312 -11.01 1.28 29.58
N ASP A 313 -11.45 0.42 30.51
CA ASP A 313 -12.02 -0.91 30.22
C ASP A 313 -13.21 -0.87 29.25
N ARG A 314 -13.94 0.25 29.21
CA ARG A 314 -15.06 0.45 28.28
C ARG A 314 -14.67 0.29 26.80
N VAL A 315 -13.41 0.56 26.44
CA VAL A 315 -12.91 0.39 25.06
C VAL A 315 -12.99 -1.08 24.65
N PHE A 316 -12.71 -1.98 25.58
CA PHE A 316 -12.66 -3.42 25.35
C PHE A 316 -14.01 -4.12 25.51
N ARG A 317 -15.07 -3.44 25.95
CA ARG A 317 -16.39 -4.07 26.19
C ARG A 317 -17.07 -4.60 24.92
N ARG A 318 -16.66 -4.11 23.74
CA ARG A 318 -17.27 -4.46 22.45
C ARG A 318 -16.17 -4.87 21.45
N PRO A 319 -15.56 -6.05 21.62
CA PRO A 319 -14.44 -6.49 20.76
C PRO A 319 -14.84 -6.64 19.28
N TRP A 320 -16.11 -6.95 19.00
CA TRP A 320 -16.66 -7.05 17.65
C TRP A 320 -16.63 -5.73 16.87
N LEU A 321 -16.49 -4.57 17.54
CA LEU A 321 -16.39 -3.28 16.85
C LEU A 321 -15.17 -3.19 15.94
N GLY A 322 -14.06 -3.86 16.27
CA GLY A 322 -12.89 -3.91 15.41
C GLY A 322 -13.23 -4.48 14.04
N ALA A 323 -13.84 -5.67 14.03
CA ALA A 323 -14.22 -6.36 12.80
C ALA A 323 -15.31 -5.58 12.04
N ALA A 324 -16.32 -5.06 12.74
CA ALA A 324 -17.40 -4.28 12.12
C ALA A 324 -16.89 -2.99 11.45
N VAL A 325 -16.01 -2.23 12.11
CA VAL A 325 -15.41 -1.02 11.52
C VAL A 325 -14.56 -1.39 10.31
N THR A 326 -13.73 -2.43 10.43
CA THR A 326 -12.88 -2.91 9.33
C THR A 326 -13.72 -3.30 8.11
N PHE A 327 -14.81 -4.04 8.33
CA PHE A 327 -15.73 -4.44 7.27
C PHE A 327 -16.36 -3.22 6.59
N VAL A 328 -16.84 -2.24 7.36
CA VAL A 328 -17.43 -1.01 6.82
C VAL A 328 -16.41 -0.21 5.99
N LEU A 329 -15.16 -0.09 6.45
CA LEU A 329 -14.10 0.59 5.70
C LEU A 329 -13.83 -0.11 4.37
N MET A 330 -13.66 -1.43 4.38
CA MET A 330 -13.42 -2.21 3.16
C MET A 330 -14.62 -2.16 2.21
N TRP A 331 -15.82 -2.32 2.74
CA TRP A 331 -17.05 -2.23 1.95
C TRP A 331 -17.16 -0.86 1.27
N ALA A 332 -16.89 0.24 1.97
CA ALA A 332 -16.89 1.57 1.37
C ALA A 332 -15.80 1.73 0.29
N MET A 333 -14.61 1.17 0.49
CA MET A 333 -13.53 1.19 -0.50
C MET A 333 -13.88 0.40 -1.77
N ILE A 334 -14.57 -0.75 -1.64
CA ILE A 334 -15.02 -1.59 -2.77
C ILE A 334 -16.29 -1.01 -3.42
N PHE A 335 -17.14 -0.33 -2.65
CA PHE A 335 -18.34 0.32 -3.16
C PHE A 335 -18.01 1.34 -4.25
N LEU A 336 -16.96 2.14 -4.07
CA LEU A 336 -16.59 3.16 -5.03
C LEU A 336 -16.34 2.62 -6.46
N PRO A 337 -15.43 1.66 -6.70
CA PRO A 337 -15.26 1.05 -8.02
C PRO A 337 -16.46 0.19 -8.45
N SER A 338 -17.23 -0.38 -7.52
CA SER A 338 -18.47 -1.10 -7.89
C SER A 338 -19.50 -0.17 -8.48
N TYR A 339 -19.60 1.05 -7.95
CA TYR A 339 -20.51 2.07 -8.44
C TYR A 339 -20.01 2.69 -9.75
N THR A 340 -18.73 3.06 -9.83
CA THR A 340 -18.20 3.80 -10.99
C THR A 340 -17.73 2.92 -12.13
N MET A 341 -17.35 1.66 -11.87
CA MET A 341 -16.77 0.74 -12.87
C MET A 341 -17.51 -0.60 -12.96
N GLY A 342 -18.57 -0.81 -12.17
CA GLY A 342 -19.39 -2.02 -12.22
C GLY A 342 -18.78 -3.26 -11.55
N GLY A 343 -17.60 -3.16 -10.92
CA GLY A 343 -16.85 -4.30 -10.38
C GLY A 343 -16.00 -4.00 -9.14
N ILE A 344 -15.15 -4.96 -8.75
CA ILE A 344 -14.33 -4.86 -7.52
C ILE A 344 -13.17 -3.83 -7.63
N GLY A 345 -12.82 -3.43 -8.87
CA GLY A 345 -11.70 -2.56 -9.17
C GLY A 345 -10.41 -3.32 -9.52
N ALA A 346 -9.36 -2.56 -9.86
CA ALA A 346 -8.06 -3.10 -10.27
C ALA A 346 -7.28 -3.75 -9.11
N GLY A 347 -6.26 -4.57 -9.40
CA GLY A 347 -5.48 -5.27 -8.38
C GLY A 347 -4.75 -4.32 -7.42
N ARG A 348 -4.22 -3.20 -7.92
CA ARG A 348 -3.69 -2.10 -7.07
C ARG A 348 -4.68 -1.55 -6.04
N LEU A 349 -5.97 -1.49 -6.38
CA LEU A 349 -7.02 -1.08 -5.44
C LEU A 349 -7.23 -2.15 -4.38
N LEU A 350 -7.30 -3.41 -4.81
CA LEU A 350 -7.41 -4.57 -3.91
C LEU A 350 -6.24 -4.67 -2.94
N ASN A 351 -5.02 -4.30 -3.34
CA ASN A 351 -3.86 -4.21 -2.44
C ASN A 351 -4.17 -3.31 -1.25
N VAL A 352 -4.72 -2.12 -1.50
CA VAL A 352 -5.04 -1.17 -0.44
C VAL A 352 -6.16 -1.65 0.48
N VAL A 353 -7.17 -2.31 -0.10
CA VAL A 353 -8.26 -2.92 0.67
C VAL A 353 -7.74 -4.04 1.55
N TRP A 354 -6.84 -4.88 1.04
CA TRP A 354 -6.20 -5.97 1.80
C TRP A 354 -5.28 -5.43 2.91
N MET A 355 -4.49 -4.37 2.64
CA MET A 355 -3.68 -3.73 3.69
C MET A 355 -4.57 -3.12 4.78
N THR A 356 -5.72 -2.56 4.42
CA THR A 356 -6.72 -2.04 5.36
C THR A 356 -7.32 -3.18 6.21
N PHE A 357 -7.63 -4.32 5.59
CA PHE A 357 -8.08 -5.54 6.25
C PHE A 357 -7.08 -6.00 7.32
N VAL A 358 -5.80 -6.12 6.96
CA VAL A 358 -4.74 -6.56 7.89
C VAL A 358 -4.60 -5.62 9.10
N LEU A 359 -4.57 -4.30 8.89
CA LEU A 359 -4.53 -3.34 10.00
C LEU A 359 -5.78 -3.41 10.87
N GLY A 360 -6.94 -3.58 10.24
CA GLY A 360 -8.22 -3.72 10.93
C GLY A 360 -8.33 -5.01 11.75
N LEU A 361 -7.75 -6.12 11.26
CA LEU A 361 -7.63 -7.35 12.04
C LEU A 361 -6.66 -7.22 13.20
N ALA A 362 -5.53 -6.54 13.04
CA ALA A 362 -4.65 -6.23 14.16
C ALA A 362 -5.38 -5.39 15.24
N ALA A 363 -6.19 -4.40 14.84
CA ALA A 363 -7.04 -3.66 15.77
C ALA A 363 -8.13 -4.54 16.42
N THR A 364 -8.68 -5.50 15.69
CA THR A 364 -9.69 -6.46 16.18
C THR A 364 -9.08 -7.39 17.22
N GLU A 365 -7.90 -7.95 16.95
CA GLU A 365 -7.13 -8.77 17.87
C GLU A 365 -6.79 -8.00 19.15
N PHE A 366 -6.33 -6.75 19.03
CA PHE A 366 -6.08 -5.88 20.17
C PHE A 366 -7.31 -5.72 21.08
N LEU A 367 -8.48 -5.47 20.48
CA LEU A 367 -9.73 -5.33 21.24
C LEU A 367 -10.17 -6.66 21.86
N LEU A 368 -9.98 -7.78 21.16
CA LEU A 368 -10.31 -9.12 21.64
C LEU A 368 -9.44 -9.52 22.84
N LEU A 369 -8.13 -9.33 22.75
CA LEU A 369 -7.17 -9.63 23.83
C LEU A 369 -7.48 -8.81 25.08
N GLY A 370 -7.72 -7.49 24.92
CA GLY A 370 -8.11 -6.66 26.05
C GLY A 370 -9.49 -7.00 26.61
N TRP A 371 -10.44 -7.47 25.80
CA TRP A 371 -11.73 -7.96 26.29
C TRP A 371 -11.57 -9.23 27.14
N LEU A 372 -10.78 -10.18 26.67
CA LEU A 372 -10.50 -11.42 27.40
C LEU A 372 -9.85 -11.12 28.76
N GLU A 373 -8.79 -10.31 28.78
CA GLU A 373 -8.03 -10.07 30.01
C GLU A 373 -8.72 -9.09 30.96
N ARG A 374 -9.18 -7.93 30.45
CA ARG A 374 -9.66 -6.83 31.30
C ARG A 374 -11.15 -6.87 31.61
N VAL A 375 -11.95 -7.47 30.73
CA VAL A 375 -13.42 -7.51 30.89
C VAL A 375 -13.90 -8.88 31.36
N ARG A 376 -13.38 -9.95 30.77
CA ARG A 376 -13.73 -11.34 31.15
C ARG A 376 -12.87 -11.89 32.29
N GLY A 377 -11.76 -11.25 32.64
CA GLY A 377 -10.86 -11.72 33.69
C GLY A 377 -10.13 -13.03 33.32
N VAL A 378 -10.06 -13.38 32.03
CA VAL A 378 -9.33 -14.56 31.57
C VAL A 378 -7.85 -14.28 31.73
N SER A 379 -7.21 -14.96 32.68
CA SER A 379 -5.77 -14.82 32.89
C SER A 379 -4.98 -15.49 31.76
N LEU A 380 -4.46 -14.66 30.85
CA LEU A 380 -3.54 -15.10 29.79
C LEU A 380 -2.11 -15.35 30.30
N HIS A 381 -1.90 -15.20 31.61
CA HIS A 381 -0.60 -15.37 32.26
C HIS A 381 -0.02 -16.79 32.09
N ARG A 382 -0.87 -17.83 31.97
CA ARG A 382 -0.41 -19.20 31.66
C ARG A 382 0.25 -19.29 30.29
N ALA A 383 -0.34 -18.66 29.28
CA ALA A 383 0.21 -18.62 27.92
C ALA A 383 1.52 -17.84 27.89
N GLU A 384 1.59 -16.71 28.60
CA GLU A 384 2.83 -15.94 28.73
C GLU A 384 3.93 -16.73 29.45
N ARG A 385 3.62 -17.41 30.55
CA ARG A 385 4.57 -18.29 31.24
C ARG A 385 5.06 -19.41 30.32
N PHE A 386 4.19 -19.97 29.49
CA PHE A 386 4.57 -20.96 28.50
C PHE A 386 5.58 -20.37 27.49
N CYS A 387 5.33 -19.18 26.95
CA CYS A 387 6.26 -18.47 26.07
C CYS A 387 7.58 -18.13 26.77
N GLN A 388 7.53 -17.71 28.04
CA GLN A 388 8.72 -17.41 28.85
C GLN A 388 9.55 -18.66 29.15
N HIS A 389 8.90 -19.78 29.47
CA HIS A 389 9.56 -21.07 29.69
C HIS A 389 10.28 -21.53 28.41
N HIS A 390 9.67 -21.32 27.24
CA HIS A 390 10.23 -21.66 25.94
C HIS A 390 10.96 -20.49 25.25
N ALA A 391 11.37 -19.46 25.99
CA ALA A 391 11.95 -18.24 25.42
C ALA A 391 13.19 -18.48 24.53
N ARG A 392 13.93 -19.57 24.77
CA ARG A 392 15.07 -19.98 23.92
C ARG A 392 14.65 -20.49 22.53
N ARG A 393 13.44 -21.06 22.40
CA ARG A 393 12.87 -21.58 21.14
C ARG A 393 11.99 -20.57 20.42
N LEU A 394 11.55 -19.52 21.11
CA LEU A 394 10.72 -18.45 20.53
C LEU A 394 11.33 -17.82 19.26
N PRO A 395 12.66 -17.56 19.15
CA PRO A 395 13.21 -17.00 17.91
C PRO A 395 13.06 -17.94 16.73
N LEU A 396 13.19 -19.25 16.95
CA LEU A 396 12.99 -20.27 15.92
C LEU A 396 11.51 -20.32 15.51
N ALA A 397 10.57 -20.27 16.45
CA ALA A 397 9.14 -20.25 16.14
C ALA A 397 8.76 -19.01 15.32
N VAL A 398 9.25 -17.83 15.70
CA VAL A 398 9.09 -16.60 14.92
C VAL A 398 9.68 -16.76 13.52
N ALA A 399 10.88 -17.36 13.42
CA ALA A 399 11.51 -17.58 12.13
C ALA A 399 10.72 -18.54 11.24
N CYS A 400 10.21 -19.65 11.79
CA CYS A 400 9.33 -20.57 11.09
C CYS A 400 8.06 -19.86 10.59
N MET A 401 7.43 -19.01 11.41
CA MET A 401 6.25 -18.25 11.00
C MET A 401 6.56 -17.27 9.86
N LEU A 402 7.70 -16.56 9.92
CA LEU A 402 8.11 -15.66 8.82
C LEU A 402 8.43 -16.42 7.54
N VAL A 403 9.08 -17.58 7.64
CA VAL A 403 9.34 -18.46 6.49
C VAL A 403 8.02 -18.99 5.92
N MET A 404 7.07 -19.42 6.77
CA MET A 404 5.74 -19.83 6.32
C MET A 404 5.03 -18.69 5.58
N MET A 405 5.09 -17.46 6.08
CA MET A 405 4.54 -16.30 5.36
C MET A 405 5.27 -16.00 4.05
N ALA A 406 6.59 -16.23 3.96
CA ALA A 406 7.38 -16.01 2.73
C ALA A 406 7.24 -17.14 1.70
N CYS A 407 6.77 -18.32 2.10
CA CYS A 407 6.66 -19.49 1.23
C CYS A 407 5.21 -19.86 0.90
N ILE A 408 4.27 -19.62 1.81
CA ILE A 408 2.86 -19.94 1.62
C ILE A 408 2.18 -18.66 1.14
N GLY A 409 1.65 -18.67 -0.07
CA GLY A 409 0.87 -17.55 -0.59
C GLY A 409 -0.49 -17.44 0.09
N SER A 410 -1.16 -16.32 -0.15
CA SER A 410 -2.61 -16.22 0.07
C SER A 410 -3.31 -17.14 -0.93
N HIS A 411 -3.44 -18.43 -0.60
CA HIS A 411 -4.26 -19.35 -1.36
C HIS A 411 -5.71 -18.90 -1.27
N THR A 412 -6.24 -18.17 -2.26
CA THR A 412 -7.67 -18.23 -2.64
C THR A 412 -8.04 -17.39 -3.88
N VAL A 413 -8.34 -18.11 -4.96
CA VAL A 413 -9.52 -17.96 -5.84
C VAL A 413 -9.76 -16.58 -6.43
N LYS A 414 -8.85 -16.17 -7.33
CA LYS A 414 -9.24 -15.42 -8.53
C LYS A 414 -9.34 -16.46 -9.63
N GLU A 415 -10.45 -16.55 -10.35
CA GLU A 415 -10.51 -17.36 -11.58
C GLU A 415 -9.25 -17.06 -12.43
N GLY A 416 -8.34 -18.04 -12.52
CA GLY A 416 -7.07 -17.94 -13.26
C GLY A 416 -5.80 -17.52 -12.50
N GLN A 417 -5.82 -17.21 -11.19
CA GLN A 417 -4.59 -16.87 -10.41
C GLN A 417 -4.34 -17.77 -9.19
N ASP A 418 -4.93 -18.97 -9.18
CA ASP A 418 -5.01 -19.86 -8.01
C ASP A 418 -3.72 -20.61 -7.64
N ASN A 419 -2.62 -20.32 -8.33
CA ASN A 419 -1.41 -21.13 -8.31
C ASN A 419 -0.17 -20.43 -7.77
N TYR A 420 -0.26 -19.17 -7.31
CA TYR A 420 0.91 -18.40 -6.88
C TYR A 420 1.10 -18.40 -5.36
N PHE A 421 2.35 -18.57 -4.94
CA PHE A 421 2.83 -18.48 -3.58
C PHE A 421 3.05 -17.02 -3.14
N ALA A 422 3.64 -16.84 -1.95
CA ALA A 422 3.98 -15.52 -1.44
C ALA A 422 5.04 -14.85 -2.32
N THR A 423 5.00 -13.51 -2.37
CA THR A 423 5.82 -12.70 -3.28
C THR A 423 7.31 -13.01 -3.22
N SER A 424 7.87 -13.37 -2.05
CA SER A 424 9.29 -13.72 -1.96
C SER A 424 9.65 -15.06 -2.60
N LEU A 425 8.78 -16.07 -2.47
CA LEU A 425 9.00 -17.36 -3.12
C LEU A 425 8.82 -17.25 -4.64
N GLU A 426 7.79 -16.53 -5.08
CA GLU A 426 7.56 -16.28 -6.51
C GLU A 426 8.71 -15.49 -7.15
N ALA A 427 9.23 -14.47 -6.46
CA ALA A 427 10.41 -13.75 -6.92
C ALA A 427 11.63 -14.67 -7.02
N ALA A 428 11.78 -15.63 -6.10
CA ALA A 428 12.87 -16.60 -6.18
C ALA A 428 12.69 -17.55 -7.37
N TYR A 429 11.47 -17.96 -7.70
CA TYR A 429 11.19 -18.80 -8.88
C TYR A 429 11.46 -18.08 -10.19
N GLU A 430 10.93 -16.87 -10.38
CA GLU A 430 11.15 -16.08 -11.60
C GLU A 430 12.62 -15.69 -11.83
N LEU A 431 13.40 -15.56 -10.74
CA LEU A 431 14.84 -15.36 -10.82
C LEU A 431 15.58 -16.64 -11.21
N ALA A 432 15.12 -17.80 -10.72
CA ALA A 432 15.78 -19.08 -10.91
C ALA A 432 15.51 -19.70 -12.30
N ASP A 433 14.30 -19.52 -12.84
CA ASP A 433 13.91 -20.04 -14.16
C ASP A 433 14.28 -19.11 -15.34
N GLY A 434 14.79 -17.92 -15.02
CA GLY A 434 15.25 -16.95 -16.00
C GLY A 434 14.15 -16.07 -16.63
N GLN A 435 12.88 -16.19 -16.19
CA GLN A 435 11.78 -15.41 -16.78
C GLN A 435 11.98 -13.91 -16.63
N ALA A 436 12.45 -13.46 -15.46
CA ALA A 436 12.71 -12.04 -15.21
C ALA A 436 13.77 -11.47 -16.17
N GLN A 437 14.82 -12.25 -16.46
CA GLN A 437 15.89 -11.89 -17.38
C GLN A 437 15.37 -11.81 -18.82
N ARG A 438 14.55 -12.77 -19.26
CA ARG A 438 13.93 -12.78 -20.59
C ARG A 438 13.01 -11.57 -20.79
N TYR A 439 12.16 -11.28 -19.81
CA TYR A 439 11.29 -10.11 -19.81
C TYR A 439 12.09 -8.80 -19.96
N ALA A 440 13.12 -8.62 -19.13
CA ALA A 440 13.97 -7.43 -19.19
C ALA A 440 14.68 -7.32 -20.55
N ALA A 441 15.23 -8.43 -21.07
CA ALA A 441 15.92 -8.45 -22.36
C ALA A 441 14.98 -8.10 -23.52
N ALA A 442 13.77 -8.65 -23.55
CA ALA A 442 12.77 -8.37 -24.59
C ALA A 442 12.35 -6.89 -24.60
N LEU A 443 12.19 -6.28 -23.42
CA LEU A 443 11.85 -4.87 -23.31
C LEU A 443 13.04 -3.94 -23.58
N ASP A 444 14.26 -4.34 -23.24
CA ASP A 444 15.48 -3.60 -23.59
C ASP A 444 15.73 -3.65 -25.11
N GLU A 445 15.47 -4.78 -25.78
CA GLU A 445 15.49 -4.89 -27.25
C GLU A 445 14.44 -3.97 -27.89
N ARG A 446 13.21 -4.00 -27.37
CA ARG A 446 12.13 -3.12 -27.82
C ARG A 446 12.50 -1.64 -27.64
N GLU A 447 13.07 -1.26 -26.51
CA GLU A 447 13.54 0.11 -26.25
C GLU A 447 14.62 0.53 -27.23
N ALA A 448 15.57 -0.35 -27.58
CA ALA A 448 16.62 -0.04 -28.54
C ALA A 448 16.04 0.33 -29.92
N ILE A 449 15.03 -0.41 -30.39
CA ILE A 449 14.33 -0.11 -31.66
C ILE A 449 13.56 1.22 -31.53
N LEU A 450 12.87 1.41 -30.41
CA LEU A 450 12.10 2.64 -30.15
C LEU A 450 12.99 3.87 -29.93
N THR A 451 14.27 3.72 -29.63
CA THR A 451 15.19 4.85 -29.43
C THR A 451 15.98 5.20 -30.69
N ASP A 452 15.97 4.34 -31.72
CA ASP A 452 16.70 4.58 -32.97
C ASP A 452 16.11 5.77 -33.77
N GLU A 453 16.79 6.91 -33.75
CA GLU A 453 16.35 8.12 -34.45
C GLU A 453 16.29 7.96 -35.98
N ALA A 454 17.00 6.97 -36.55
CA ALA A 454 16.97 6.70 -37.98
C ALA A 454 15.66 6.05 -38.45
N GLN A 455 14.85 5.52 -37.52
CA GLN A 455 13.58 4.85 -37.82
C GLN A 455 12.40 5.64 -37.23
N PRO A 456 11.80 6.58 -38.00
CA PRO A 456 10.66 7.37 -37.52
C PRO A 456 9.38 6.53 -37.42
N GLU A 457 9.28 5.44 -38.16
CA GLU A 457 8.18 4.49 -38.13
C GLU A 457 8.72 3.12 -37.69
N VAL A 458 8.13 2.53 -36.67
CA VAL A 458 8.64 1.30 -36.05
C VAL A 458 7.52 0.26 -35.91
N SER A 459 7.86 -1.01 -36.12
CA SER A 459 7.01 -2.14 -35.75
C SER A 459 7.63 -2.89 -34.58
N ILE A 460 6.84 -3.17 -33.55
CA ILE A 460 7.26 -3.94 -32.37
C ILE A 460 6.50 -5.26 -32.28
N ARG A 461 7.17 -6.30 -31.81
CA ARG A 461 6.52 -7.58 -31.51
C ARG A 461 5.86 -7.57 -30.13
N PRO A 462 4.74 -8.28 -29.96
CA PRO A 462 4.24 -8.64 -28.64
C PRO A 462 5.25 -9.47 -27.84
N LEU A 463 5.16 -9.42 -26.52
CA LEU A 463 5.89 -10.32 -25.62
C LEU A 463 5.35 -11.74 -25.75
N ASN A 464 6.24 -12.73 -25.74
CA ASN A 464 5.90 -14.15 -25.72
C ASN A 464 5.38 -14.58 -24.33
N GLU A 465 4.81 -15.79 -24.22
CA GLU A 465 4.31 -16.29 -22.94
C GLU A 465 5.41 -16.43 -21.88
N ASP A 466 6.62 -16.86 -22.27
CA ASP A 466 7.78 -17.03 -21.39
C ASP A 466 8.50 -15.72 -21.03
N GLU A 467 8.04 -14.60 -21.61
CA GLU A 467 8.46 -13.22 -21.35
C GLU A 467 7.43 -12.47 -20.50
N ARG A 468 6.44 -13.16 -19.90
CA ARG A 468 5.38 -12.53 -19.09
C ARG A 468 5.40 -13.02 -17.63
N PRO A 469 6.49 -12.71 -16.88
CA PRO A 469 6.60 -13.07 -15.45
C PRO A 469 5.48 -12.42 -14.64
N TRP A 470 4.85 -13.18 -13.74
CA TRP A 470 3.69 -12.76 -12.96
C TRP A 470 3.94 -11.50 -12.11
N LEU A 471 5.14 -11.38 -11.52
CA LEU A 471 5.47 -10.26 -10.63
C LEU A 471 5.88 -8.98 -11.37
N LEU A 472 6.35 -9.06 -12.62
CA LEU A 472 6.85 -7.89 -13.36
C LEU A 472 5.94 -7.47 -14.52
N PHE A 473 5.24 -8.42 -15.14
CA PHE A 473 4.38 -8.17 -16.29
C PHE A 473 2.98 -7.68 -15.87
N TYR A 474 2.72 -6.38 -16.02
CA TYR A 474 1.38 -5.82 -15.82
C TYR A 474 0.50 -5.98 -17.07
N THR A 475 0.94 -5.40 -18.19
CA THR A 475 0.29 -5.54 -19.50
C THR A 475 1.31 -5.26 -20.60
N ASP A 476 1.05 -5.81 -21.78
CA ASP A 476 1.74 -5.41 -23.00
C ASP A 476 0.95 -4.32 -23.75
N VAL A 477 1.57 -3.79 -24.79
CA VAL A 477 0.99 -2.84 -25.74
C VAL A 477 -0.17 -3.52 -26.49
N ALA A 478 -1.30 -2.82 -26.62
CA ALA A 478 -2.48 -3.28 -27.36
C ALA A 478 -2.79 -2.34 -28.53
N PRO A 479 -3.38 -2.84 -29.65
CA PRO A 479 -3.76 -2.00 -30.78
C PRO A 479 -4.66 -0.83 -30.36
N GLY A 480 -4.28 0.39 -30.74
CA GLY A 480 -5.00 1.61 -30.38
C GLY A 480 -4.26 2.86 -30.88
N PRO A 481 -4.93 4.04 -30.91
CA PRO A 481 -4.44 5.22 -31.61
C PRO A 481 -3.05 5.72 -31.20
N ASP A 482 -2.62 5.47 -29.95
CA ASP A 482 -1.32 5.93 -29.44
C ASP A 482 -0.48 4.84 -28.75
N LEU A 483 -0.90 3.57 -28.79
CA LEU A 483 -0.18 2.42 -28.18
C LEU A 483 0.37 2.71 -26.76
N TRP A 484 -0.46 3.24 -25.85
CA TRP A 484 -0.06 3.69 -24.51
C TRP A 484 0.96 4.84 -24.48
N GLY A 485 0.94 5.73 -25.48
CA GLY A 485 1.79 6.92 -25.53
C GLY A 485 3.24 6.64 -25.91
N LEU A 486 3.54 5.49 -26.51
CA LEU A 486 4.89 5.19 -27.00
C LEU A 486 5.35 6.20 -28.07
N THR A 487 4.46 6.56 -28.99
CA THR A 487 4.74 7.52 -30.06
C THR A 487 5.25 8.87 -29.53
N PRO A 488 4.52 9.58 -28.63
CA PRO A 488 5.02 10.83 -28.05
C PRO A 488 6.19 10.62 -27.08
N TYR A 489 6.30 9.48 -26.38
CA TYR A 489 7.39 9.24 -25.45
C TYR A 489 8.76 9.07 -26.14
N PHE A 490 8.78 8.36 -27.27
CA PHE A 490 9.98 8.06 -28.05
C PHE A 490 10.15 8.95 -29.30
N ALA A 491 9.33 9.99 -29.45
CA ALA A 491 9.35 10.92 -30.59
C ALA A 491 9.26 10.22 -31.96
N LYS A 492 8.43 9.19 -32.07
CA LYS A 492 8.16 8.47 -33.34
C LYS A 492 7.01 9.12 -34.10
N GLN A 493 6.96 8.88 -35.41
CA GLN A 493 5.80 9.24 -36.24
C GLN A 493 4.71 8.19 -36.15
N SER A 494 5.10 6.91 -36.14
CA SER A 494 4.18 5.79 -35.94
C SER A 494 4.86 4.62 -35.23
N VAL A 495 4.09 3.93 -34.40
CA VAL A 495 4.47 2.65 -33.81
C VAL A 495 3.33 1.68 -34.12
N THR A 496 3.68 0.50 -34.66
CA THR A 496 2.72 -0.56 -35.00
C THR A 496 3.09 -1.85 -34.29
N ILE A 497 2.13 -2.76 -34.14
CA ILE A 497 2.37 -4.10 -33.62
C ILE A 497 2.42 -5.04 -34.81
N SER A 498 3.51 -5.80 -34.95
CA SER A 498 3.57 -6.87 -35.96
C SER A 498 2.57 -7.96 -35.56
N ASP A 499 1.65 -8.31 -36.46
CA ASP A 499 0.66 -9.38 -36.22
C ASP A 499 1.36 -10.67 -35.79
N PHE A 500 0.77 -11.38 -34.82
CA PHE A 500 1.19 -12.73 -34.44
C PHE A 500 1.08 -13.62 -35.69
N GLU A 501 2.20 -14.02 -36.29
CA GLU A 501 2.20 -15.15 -37.24
C GLU A 501 1.92 -16.48 -36.52
#